data_AF-A0A7G1H3S3-F1
#
_entry.id   AF-A0A7G1H3S3-F1
#
_cell.length_a   1.000
_cell.length_b   1.000
_cell.length_c   1.000
_cell.angle_alpha   90.00
_cell.angle_beta   90.00
_cell.angle_gamma   90.00
#
_symmetry.space_group_name_H-M   'P 1'
#
loop_
_entity.id
_entity.type
_entity.pdbx_description
1 polymer ?
#
loop_
_entity_poly.entity_id
_entity_poly.type
_entity_poly.pdbx_seq_one_letter_code
_entity_poly.pdbx_strand_id
1 'polypeptide(L)'
;MWDIKEKVVSKPQNWFVFDEENKLKLRTKDNVYGESLPEYKFLLIQHNATYHNPYGDPSLAKCFWPVTFKRGGLKFWVIFTEKYGMPFMIGKHPRGTSKEETDKLANMLESMIQDAIAVIPDDSSVEIMEAGGKSASSAIYRELLEYCDQEIAIAILGQNLTTSVQSGSYAAAQTHMQVRKDLIDSDKKMIEKAMNQLIRWIYEINFPDGELPVFSMYEEEDIDKDLAERDEKLANILQLSGLKLSKRYFQKVYGLEDEDFEQTPSAEGTQQFSESPQKPAFPAFPDQQAIDDAGESLSAEELQKQMEGVLKPIVDLIQQGDSYEEIMERLVETFPDVDASQVEQMLQRAIFVTELWGMLNARKD
;
A
#
# COMPACT_ATOMS: atom_id res chain seq x y z
N MET A 1 -40.06 -31.42 4.54
CA MET A 1 -39.98 -30.49 3.39
C MET A 1 -39.11 -29.34 3.84
N TRP A 2 -37.92 -29.22 3.25
CA TRP A 2 -36.94 -28.20 3.63
C TRP A 2 -37.41 -26.84 3.10
N ASP A 3 -37.51 -25.85 3.98
CA ASP A 3 -37.98 -24.49 3.64
C ASP A 3 -36.77 -23.56 3.55
N ILE A 4 -36.18 -23.47 2.36
CA ILE A 4 -35.17 -22.44 2.07
C ILE A 4 -35.89 -21.10 2.11
N LYS A 5 -35.45 -20.21 3.00
CA LYS A 5 -36.06 -18.89 3.15
C LYS A 5 -35.85 -18.05 1.90
N GLU A 6 -36.87 -17.28 1.54
CA GLU A 6 -36.85 -16.32 0.42
C GLU A 6 -35.74 -15.25 0.57
N LYS A 7 -35.20 -15.06 1.78
CA LYS A 7 -34.21 -14.03 2.06
C LYS A 7 -33.12 -14.51 3.02
N VAL A 8 -31.87 -14.15 2.70
CA VAL A 8 -30.73 -14.25 3.61
C VAL A 8 -30.75 -13.07 4.57
N VAL A 9 -30.74 -13.36 5.88
CA VAL A 9 -30.79 -12.34 6.94
C VAL A 9 -29.62 -12.57 7.89
N SER A 10 -28.83 -11.53 8.14
CA SER A 10 -27.74 -11.58 9.11
C SER A 10 -28.26 -11.81 10.52
N LYS A 11 -27.54 -12.62 11.29
CA LYS A 11 -27.83 -12.89 12.70
C LYS A 11 -26.66 -12.46 13.57
N PRO A 12 -26.90 -11.98 14.81
CA PRO A 12 -25.82 -11.62 15.72
C PRO A 12 -24.91 -12.81 16.01
N GLN A 13 -23.59 -12.61 15.93
CA GLN A 13 -22.61 -13.68 16.17
C GLN A 13 -22.70 -14.24 17.59
N ASN A 14 -23.03 -13.39 18.58
CA ASN A 14 -23.18 -13.79 19.99
C ASN A 14 -24.41 -14.70 20.24
N TRP A 15 -25.21 -15.01 19.22
CA TRP A 15 -26.23 -16.04 19.30
C TRP A 15 -25.67 -17.43 19.01
N PHE A 16 -24.45 -17.55 18.52
CA PHE A 16 -23.87 -18.83 18.14
C PHE A 16 -22.65 -19.16 18.98
N VAL A 17 -22.45 -20.45 19.22
CA VAL A 17 -21.30 -21.03 19.95
C VAL A 17 -20.88 -22.31 19.27
N PHE A 18 -19.62 -22.72 19.43
CA PHE A 18 -19.14 -24.02 19.00
C PHE A 18 -19.10 -25.01 20.17
N ASP A 19 -19.38 -26.28 19.89
CA ASP A 19 -19.19 -27.37 20.85
C ASP A 19 -17.76 -27.93 20.83
N GLU A 20 -17.52 -28.98 21.62
CA GLU A 20 -16.21 -29.64 21.74
C GLU A 20 -15.75 -30.28 20.41
N GLU A 21 -16.68 -30.58 19.52
CA GLU A 21 -16.44 -31.12 18.18
C GLU A 21 -16.39 -30.04 17.07
N ASN A 22 -16.29 -28.76 17.44
CA ASN A 22 -16.27 -27.62 16.51
C ASN A 22 -17.53 -27.51 15.62
N LYS A 23 -18.69 -27.97 16.10
CA LYS A 23 -19.98 -27.78 15.42
C LYS A 23 -20.69 -26.52 15.93
N LEU A 24 -21.18 -25.71 14.99
CA LEU A 24 -21.93 -24.50 15.30
C LEU A 24 -23.29 -24.84 15.94
N LYS A 25 -23.62 -24.17 17.03
CA LYS A 25 -24.87 -24.30 17.79
C LYS A 25 -25.51 -22.93 18.02
N LEU A 26 -26.84 -22.90 18.14
CA LEU A 26 -27.60 -21.69 18.45
C LEU A 26 -27.82 -21.59 19.96
N ARG A 27 -27.28 -20.56 20.58
CA ARG A 27 -27.53 -20.21 21.97
C ARG A 27 -28.94 -19.62 22.13
N THR A 28 -29.71 -20.21 23.03
CA THR A 28 -31.04 -19.72 23.42
C THR A 28 -31.04 -19.33 24.90
N LYS A 29 -32.11 -18.68 25.37
CA LYS A 29 -32.22 -18.35 26.81
C LYS A 29 -32.26 -19.61 27.68
N ASP A 30 -32.87 -20.66 27.17
CA ASP A 30 -33.04 -21.93 27.87
C ASP A 30 -31.80 -22.83 27.73
N ASN A 31 -30.99 -22.64 26.69
CA ASN A 31 -29.77 -23.40 26.45
C ASN A 31 -28.57 -22.51 26.12
N VAL A 32 -27.76 -22.23 27.14
CA VAL A 32 -26.57 -21.38 27.04
C VAL A 32 -25.43 -22.05 26.27
N TYR A 33 -25.35 -23.39 26.30
CA TYR A 33 -24.35 -24.17 25.55
C TYR A 33 -24.74 -24.42 24.09
N GLY A 34 -25.95 -23.99 23.72
CA GLY A 34 -26.45 -24.01 22.36
C GLY A 34 -27.15 -25.31 21.98
N GLU A 35 -28.14 -25.17 21.09
CA GLU A 35 -28.86 -26.28 20.46
C GLU A 35 -28.35 -26.52 19.03
N SER A 36 -28.50 -27.76 18.55
CA SER A 36 -28.11 -28.12 17.19
C SER A 36 -28.89 -27.31 16.16
N LEU A 37 -28.19 -26.86 15.13
CA LEU A 37 -28.79 -26.07 14.07
C LEU A 37 -29.62 -26.97 13.13
N PRO A 38 -30.78 -26.49 12.66
CA PRO A 38 -31.48 -27.14 11.56
C PRO A 38 -30.61 -27.12 10.29
N GLU A 39 -30.67 -28.22 9.53
CA GLU A 39 -29.97 -28.31 8.24
C GLU A 39 -30.46 -27.23 7.27
N TYR A 40 -29.58 -26.80 6.38
CA TYR A 40 -29.88 -25.85 5.30
C TYR A 40 -30.41 -24.47 5.76
N LYS A 41 -30.19 -24.09 7.03
CA LYS A 41 -30.79 -22.86 7.60
C LYS A 41 -29.81 -21.74 7.94
N PHE A 42 -28.60 -22.08 8.37
CA PHE A 42 -27.61 -21.10 8.84
C PHE A 42 -26.30 -21.23 8.07
N LEU A 43 -26.00 -20.22 7.26
CA LEU A 43 -24.74 -20.11 6.55
C LEU A 43 -23.68 -19.51 7.48
N LEU A 44 -22.58 -20.23 7.68
CA LEU A 44 -21.46 -19.80 8.50
C LEU A 44 -20.32 -19.29 7.61
N ILE A 45 -19.88 -18.07 7.88
CA ILE A 45 -18.74 -17.43 7.25
C ILE A 45 -17.69 -17.16 8.33
N GLN A 46 -16.45 -17.57 8.08
CA GLN A 46 -15.36 -17.51 9.04
C GLN A 46 -14.10 -16.96 8.37
N HIS A 47 -13.48 -15.97 8.99
CA HIS A 47 -12.18 -15.44 8.58
C HIS A 47 -11.07 -16.16 9.32
N ASN A 48 -10.15 -16.81 8.60
CA ASN A 48 -8.99 -17.53 9.14
C ASN A 48 -9.32 -18.48 10.32
N ALA A 49 -10.45 -19.20 10.23
CA ALA A 49 -10.78 -20.22 11.22
C ALA A 49 -9.85 -21.42 11.12
N THR A 50 -9.50 -21.94 12.29
CA THR A 50 -8.66 -23.13 12.43
C THR A 50 -9.37 -24.16 13.30
N TYR A 51 -8.84 -25.38 13.35
CA TYR A 51 -9.37 -26.40 14.25
C TYR A 51 -9.32 -25.98 15.74
N HIS A 52 -8.28 -25.25 16.15
CA HIS A 52 -8.15 -24.77 17.53
C HIS A 52 -8.98 -23.53 17.83
N ASN A 53 -9.26 -22.71 16.80
CA ASN A 53 -10.08 -21.52 16.91
C ASN A 53 -11.16 -21.53 15.81
N PRO A 54 -12.31 -22.17 16.06
CA PRO A 54 -13.40 -22.21 15.09
C PRO A 54 -14.08 -20.84 14.94
N TYR A 55 -13.89 -19.89 15.85
CA TYR A 55 -14.50 -18.55 15.70
C TYR A 55 -13.79 -17.71 14.62
N GLY A 56 -12.56 -18.07 14.24
CA GLY A 56 -11.76 -17.29 13.31
C GLY A 56 -10.95 -16.18 13.98
N ASP A 57 -10.18 -15.47 13.16
CA ASP A 57 -9.33 -14.36 13.59
C ASP A 57 -10.10 -13.03 13.45
N PRO A 58 -10.33 -12.28 14.55
CA PRO A 58 -10.97 -10.97 14.48
C PRO A 58 -9.96 -9.92 13.97
N SER A 59 -10.00 -9.59 12.68
CA SER A 59 -9.01 -8.68 12.04
C SER A 59 -8.85 -7.34 12.77
N LEU A 60 -9.95 -6.77 13.28
CA LEU A 60 -9.93 -5.49 14.00
C LEU A 60 -9.40 -5.58 15.44
N ALA A 61 -9.26 -6.77 16.02
CA ALA A 61 -8.70 -6.90 17.37
C ALA A 61 -7.24 -6.42 17.42
N LYS A 62 -6.49 -6.59 16.32
CA LYS A 62 -5.11 -6.09 16.16
C LYS A 62 -5.03 -4.56 16.25
N CYS A 63 -6.12 -3.86 15.91
CA CYS A 63 -6.21 -2.40 15.97
C CYS A 63 -6.53 -1.87 17.37
N PHE A 64 -6.77 -2.73 18.38
CA PHE A 64 -7.21 -2.29 19.70
C PHE A 64 -6.25 -1.28 20.35
N TRP A 65 -4.96 -1.58 20.38
CA TRP A 65 -3.96 -0.72 21.01
C TRP A 65 -3.71 0.57 20.23
N PRO A 66 -3.44 0.53 18.90
CA PRO A 66 -3.31 1.75 18.11
C PRO A 66 -4.52 2.68 18.23
N VAL A 67 -5.75 2.17 18.17
CA VAL A 67 -6.96 3.00 18.32
C VAL A 67 -7.07 3.59 19.73
N THR A 68 -6.73 2.81 20.76
CA THR A 68 -6.78 3.27 22.15
C THR A 68 -5.76 4.40 22.39
N PHE A 69 -4.52 4.21 21.95
CA PHE A 69 -3.46 5.22 22.08
C PHE A 69 -3.73 6.43 21.20
N LYS A 70 -4.25 6.27 19.98
CA LYS A 70 -4.65 7.38 19.12
C LYS A 70 -5.70 8.27 19.79
N ARG A 71 -6.74 7.68 20.38
CA ARG A 71 -7.79 8.43 21.10
C ARG A 71 -7.22 9.21 22.29
N GLY A 72 -6.33 8.57 23.06
CA GLY A 72 -5.66 9.23 24.19
C GLY A 72 -4.71 10.34 23.75
N GLY A 73 -3.85 10.05 22.76
CA GLY A 73 -2.89 10.98 22.18
C GLY A 73 -3.56 12.21 21.59
N LEU A 74 -4.67 12.04 20.86
CA LEU A 74 -5.41 13.16 20.30
C LEU A 74 -6.00 14.05 21.40
N LYS A 75 -6.55 13.46 22.45
CA LYS A 75 -7.06 14.21 23.61
C LYS A 75 -5.93 15.03 24.25
N PHE A 76 -4.76 14.44 24.49
CA PHE A 76 -3.62 15.16 25.05
C PHE A 76 -3.09 16.23 24.12
N TRP A 77 -3.08 15.98 22.81
CA TRP A 77 -2.66 16.97 21.83
C TRP A 77 -3.58 18.19 21.79
N VAL A 78 -4.90 17.98 21.88
CA VAL A 78 -5.88 19.08 21.97
C VAL A 78 -5.66 19.89 23.24
N ILE A 79 -5.52 19.24 24.41
CA ILE A 79 -5.26 19.93 25.69
C ILE A 79 -3.94 20.70 25.64
N PHE A 80 -2.90 20.10 25.05
CA PHE A 80 -1.60 20.75 24.87
C PHE A 80 -1.73 21.98 23.97
N THR A 81 -2.41 21.84 22.83
CA THR A 81 -2.63 22.92 21.86
C THR A 81 -3.44 24.07 22.49
N GLU A 82 -4.45 23.77 23.31
CA GLU A 82 -5.21 24.78 24.05
C GLU A 82 -4.33 25.52 25.07
N LYS A 83 -3.55 24.78 25.86
CA LYS A 83 -2.72 25.35 26.93
C LYS A 83 -1.53 26.17 26.42
N TYR A 84 -0.91 25.75 25.32
CA TYR A 84 0.35 26.31 24.84
C TYR A 84 0.25 27.00 23.48
N GLY A 85 -0.86 26.85 22.77
CA GLY A 85 -1.15 27.56 21.51
C GLY A 85 -1.62 28.99 21.73
N MET A 86 -1.90 29.40 22.97
CA MET A 86 -2.38 30.73 23.31
C MET A 86 -1.33 31.53 24.09
N PRO A 87 -0.99 32.76 23.66
CA PRO A 87 -0.07 33.61 24.38
C PRO A 87 -0.74 34.17 25.64
N PHE A 88 -0.03 34.18 26.77
CA PHE A 88 -0.44 34.91 27.96
C PHE A 88 -0.15 36.40 27.78
N MET A 89 -1.09 37.27 28.14
CA MET A 89 -0.86 38.71 28.16
C MET A 89 -0.83 39.26 29.58
N ILE A 90 0.23 40.01 29.87
CA ILE A 90 0.45 40.65 31.17
C ILE A 90 0.35 42.15 30.96
N GLY A 91 -0.74 42.76 31.43
CA GLY A 91 -0.91 44.20 31.53
C GLY A 91 -0.22 44.74 32.78
N LYS A 92 0.52 45.83 32.66
CA LYS A 92 1.17 46.49 33.80
C LYS A 92 0.57 47.87 34.05
N HIS A 93 0.44 48.25 35.32
CA HIS A 93 -0.01 49.59 35.70
C HIS A 93 0.75 50.15 36.90
N PRO A 94 0.80 51.47 37.07
CA PRO A 94 1.44 52.10 38.22
C PRO A 94 0.82 51.68 39.56
N ARG A 95 1.64 51.68 40.60
CA ARG A 95 1.16 51.40 41.96
C ARG A 95 0.28 52.55 42.45
N GLY A 96 -0.95 52.24 42.89
CA GLY A 96 -1.93 53.23 43.33
C GLY A 96 -3.01 53.58 42.29
N THR A 97 -2.99 52.95 41.11
CA THR A 97 -4.11 53.01 40.15
C THR A 97 -5.42 52.58 40.81
N SER A 98 -6.51 53.27 40.48
CA SER A 98 -7.84 52.96 41.01
C SER A 98 -8.32 51.60 40.51
N LYS A 99 -9.14 50.91 41.31
CA LYS A 99 -9.71 49.61 40.91
C LYS A 99 -10.50 49.72 39.60
N GLU A 100 -11.23 50.83 39.39
CA GLU A 100 -11.97 51.05 38.14
C GLU A 100 -11.07 51.12 36.90
N GLU A 101 -9.88 51.72 37.02
CA GLU A 101 -8.93 51.80 35.90
C GLU A 101 -8.22 50.46 35.66
N THR A 102 -7.88 49.73 36.73
CA THR A 102 -7.34 48.36 36.64
C THR A 102 -8.35 47.41 35.98
N ASP A 103 -9.62 47.47 36.39
CA ASP A 103 -10.70 46.66 35.81
C ASP A 103 -10.96 47.05 34.35
N LYS A 104 -10.90 48.34 33.99
CA LYS A 104 -10.96 48.79 32.58
C LYS A 104 -9.82 48.21 31.74
N LEU A 105 -8.60 48.23 32.24
CA LEU A 105 -7.45 47.67 31.55
C LEU A 105 -7.59 46.16 31.37
N ALA A 106 -8.04 45.43 32.40
CA ALA A 106 -8.33 44.01 32.32
C ALA A 106 -9.41 43.72 31.26
N ASN A 107 -10.54 44.44 31.29
CA ASN A 107 -11.62 44.28 30.32
C ASN A 107 -11.20 44.59 28.88
N MET A 108 -10.33 45.60 28.67
CA MET A 108 -9.77 45.88 27.34
C MET A 108 -8.89 44.73 26.85
N LEU A 109 -8.03 44.20 27.72
CA LEU A 109 -7.18 43.05 27.39
C LEU A 109 -8.03 41.80 27.11
N GLU A 110 -9.11 41.57 27.87
CA GLU A 110 -10.08 40.47 27.70
C GLU A 110 -10.87 40.60 26.39
N SER A 111 -11.20 41.83 26.00
CA SER A 111 -11.82 42.07 24.70
C SER A 111 -10.87 41.82 23.51
N MET A 112 -9.55 41.86 23.74
CA MET A 112 -8.53 41.62 22.70
C MET A 112 -8.17 40.14 22.57
N ILE A 113 -8.20 39.35 23.67
CA ILE A 113 -7.85 37.94 23.70
C ILE A 113 -8.82 37.21 24.65
N GLN A 114 -9.42 36.11 24.19
CA GLN A 114 -10.53 35.42 24.88
C GLN A 114 -10.16 34.70 26.19
N ASP A 115 -8.88 34.58 26.55
CA ASP A 115 -8.46 33.68 27.62
C ASP A 115 -7.60 34.36 28.72
N ALA A 116 -6.30 34.03 28.79
CA ALA A 116 -5.51 34.24 30.01
C ALA A 116 -4.83 35.62 30.06
N ILE A 117 -5.43 36.53 30.85
CA ILE A 117 -4.93 37.89 31.10
C ILE A 117 -4.64 38.09 32.58
N ALA A 118 -3.49 38.67 32.87
CA ALA A 118 -3.14 39.14 34.20
C ALA A 118 -2.85 40.65 34.15
N VAL A 119 -3.36 41.41 35.12
CA VAL A 119 -3.04 42.82 35.30
C VAL A 119 -2.35 43.00 36.65
N ILE A 120 -1.12 43.53 36.65
CA ILE A 120 -0.28 43.62 37.84
C ILE A 120 0.35 45.01 38.00
N PRO A 121 0.69 45.42 39.24
CA PRO A 121 1.49 46.62 39.47
C PRO A 121 2.89 46.52 38.84
N ASP A 122 3.45 47.65 38.40
CA ASP A 122 4.76 47.72 37.74
C ASP A 122 5.93 47.17 38.57
N ASP A 123 5.80 47.18 39.90
CA ASP A 123 6.79 46.66 40.84
C ASP A 123 6.56 45.19 41.24
N SER A 124 5.54 44.54 40.68
CA SER A 124 5.25 43.13 40.85
C SER A 124 5.66 42.35 39.60
N SER A 125 6.14 41.12 39.78
CA SER A 125 6.42 40.19 38.69
C SER A 125 5.52 38.97 38.78
N VAL A 126 5.04 38.53 37.62
CA VAL A 126 4.44 37.20 37.45
C VAL A 126 5.37 36.46 36.51
N GLU A 127 6.11 35.51 37.06
CA GLU A 127 6.92 34.59 36.26
C GLU A 127 6.05 33.41 35.86
N ILE A 128 5.75 33.32 34.56
CA ILE A 128 5.17 32.11 34.00
C ILE A 128 6.31 31.10 33.96
N MET A 129 6.30 30.13 34.87
CA MET A 129 7.23 29.00 34.83
C MET A 129 6.90 28.13 33.61
N GLU A 130 7.44 28.51 32.46
CA GLU A 130 7.36 27.70 31.26
C GLU A 130 8.30 26.50 31.41
N ALA A 131 7.75 25.29 31.34
CA ALA A 131 8.56 24.10 31.12
C ALA A 131 9.20 24.22 29.73
N GLY A 132 10.53 24.25 29.66
CA GLY A 132 11.27 24.30 28.39
C GLY A 132 10.88 23.14 27.46
N GLY A 133 10.75 23.39 26.15
CA GLY A 133 10.52 22.35 25.13
C GLY A 133 9.16 22.33 24.42
N LYS A 134 8.48 23.48 24.26
CA LYS A 134 7.14 23.57 23.63
C LYS A 134 7.06 23.03 22.20
N SER A 135 8.07 23.29 21.37
CA SER A 135 8.11 22.83 19.96
C SER A 135 8.29 21.32 19.85
N ALA A 136 9.14 20.72 20.69
CA ALA A 136 9.33 19.26 20.74
C ALA A 136 8.03 18.54 21.16
N SER A 137 7.25 19.14 22.05
CA SER A 137 6.03 18.51 22.59
C SER A 137 4.91 18.36 21.54
N SER A 138 4.70 19.34 20.64
CA SER A 138 3.67 19.21 19.59
C SER A 138 4.05 18.20 18.51
N ALA A 139 5.34 18.08 18.17
CA ALA A 139 5.81 17.09 17.20
C ALA A 139 5.61 15.66 17.73
N ILE A 140 5.94 15.42 18.99
CA ILE A 140 5.78 14.10 19.65
C ILE A 140 4.33 13.60 19.59
N TYR A 141 3.35 14.47 19.85
CA TYR A 141 1.94 14.06 19.77
C TYR A 141 1.52 13.73 18.35
N ARG A 142 1.97 14.51 17.36
CA ARG A 142 1.70 14.24 15.95
C ARG A 142 2.32 12.92 15.50
N GLU A 143 3.59 12.69 15.82
CA GLU A 143 4.32 11.45 15.52
C GLU A 143 3.65 10.22 16.14
N LEU A 144 3.16 10.32 17.38
CA LEU A 144 2.39 9.24 18.02
C LEU A 144 1.11 8.92 17.24
N LEU A 145 0.39 9.93 16.77
CA LEU A 145 -0.84 9.74 16.00
C LEU A 145 -0.57 9.14 14.63
N GLU A 146 0.48 9.61 13.94
CA GLU A 146 0.92 9.07 12.66
C GLU A 146 1.37 7.62 12.79
N TYR A 147 2.12 7.29 13.84
CA TYR A 147 2.49 5.91 14.17
C TYR A 147 1.25 5.02 14.36
N CYS A 148 0.28 5.47 15.18
CA CYS A 148 -0.95 4.71 15.39
C CYS A 148 -1.73 4.51 14.09
N ASP A 149 -1.77 5.50 13.20
CA ASP A 149 -2.44 5.40 11.91
C ASP A 149 -1.74 4.42 10.96
N GLN A 150 -0.41 4.41 10.96
CA GLN A 150 0.36 3.44 10.19
C GLN A 150 0.11 2.01 10.69
N GLU A 151 0.12 1.77 12.00
CA GLU A 151 -0.16 0.44 12.57
C GLU A 151 -1.57 -0.05 12.22
N ILE A 152 -2.58 0.85 12.23
CA ILE A 152 -3.94 0.52 11.80
C ILE A 152 -3.98 0.16 10.31
N ALA A 153 -3.30 0.94 9.46
CA ALA A 153 -3.23 0.68 8.03
C ALA A 153 -2.56 -0.67 7.74
N ILE A 154 -1.44 -0.97 8.39
CA ILE A 154 -0.74 -2.26 8.25
C ILE A 154 -1.61 -3.41 8.73
N ALA A 155 -2.29 -3.26 9.88
CA ALA A 155 -3.15 -4.31 10.42
C ALA A 155 -4.34 -4.67 9.52
N ILE A 156 -4.88 -3.71 8.76
CA ILE A 156 -6.04 -3.90 7.89
C ILE A 156 -5.65 -4.21 6.44
N LEU A 157 -4.68 -3.48 5.89
CA LEU A 157 -4.31 -3.54 4.48
C LEU A 157 -3.05 -4.38 4.21
N GLY A 158 -2.33 -4.80 5.26
CA GLY A 158 -1.03 -5.49 5.15
C GLY A 158 0.14 -4.58 4.79
N GLN A 159 -0.11 -3.29 4.55
CA GLN A 159 0.89 -2.31 4.09
C GLN A 159 0.54 -0.86 4.50
N ASN A 160 1.54 0.02 4.56
CA ASN A 160 1.40 1.45 4.85
C ASN A 160 1.86 2.37 3.71
N LEU A 161 2.43 1.83 2.63
CA LEU A 161 3.19 2.55 1.62
C LEU A 161 2.31 3.56 0.85
N THR A 162 1.07 3.19 0.50
CA THR A 162 0.19 4.05 -0.32
C THR A 162 -0.27 5.34 0.37
N THR A 163 -0.09 5.45 1.69
CA THR A 163 -0.66 6.55 2.48
C THR A 163 0.42 7.36 3.22
N SER A 164 1.66 6.84 3.34
CA SER A 164 2.68 7.45 4.22
C SER A 164 4.10 7.52 3.65
N VAL A 165 4.38 6.99 2.45
CA VAL A 165 5.73 6.99 1.88
C VAL A 165 5.85 8.04 0.78
N GLN A 166 6.68 9.06 1.02
CA GLN A 166 7.02 10.11 0.04
C GLN A 166 8.14 9.69 -0.92
N SER A 167 8.87 8.61 -0.63
CA SER A 167 9.95 8.08 -1.47
C SER A 167 10.03 6.56 -1.33
N GLY A 168 9.50 5.85 -2.32
CA GLY A 168 9.57 4.39 -2.42
C GLY A 168 9.86 4.00 -3.87
N SER A 169 10.72 3.00 -4.08
CA SER A 169 11.00 2.51 -5.43
C SER A 169 9.75 1.86 -6.04
N TYR A 170 9.64 1.89 -7.36
CA TYR A 170 8.55 1.22 -8.09
C TYR A 170 8.41 -0.27 -7.71
N ALA A 171 9.53 -0.94 -7.43
CA ALA A 171 9.56 -2.34 -6.98
C ALA A 171 8.94 -2.53 -5.57
N ALA A 172 9.16 -1.58 -4.65
CA ALA A 172 8.51 -1.61 -3.34
C ALA A 172 7.00 -1.43 -3.48
N ALA A 173 6.55 -0.48 -4.30
CA ALA A 173 5.14 -0.26 -4.58
C ALA A 173 4.44 -1.53 -5.15
N GLN A 174 5.07 -2.23 -6.10
CA GLN A 174 4.55 -3.50 -6.60
C GLN A 174 4.42 -4.57 -5.51
N THR A 175 5.44 -4.72 -4.65
CA THR A 175 5.40 -5.71 -3.56
C THR A 175 4.24 -5.44 -2.61
N HIS A 176 3.99 -4.18 -2.26
CA HIS A 176 2.85 -3.81 -1.42
C HIS A 176 1.50 -4.04 -2.09
N MET A 177 1.40 -3.83 -3.41
CA MET A 177 0.19 -4.17 -4.16
C MET A 177 -0.05 -5.67 -4.18
N GLN A 178 1.00 -6.49 -4.29
CA GLN A 178 0.87 -7.94 -4.23
C GLN A 178 0.34 -8.40 -2.86
N VAL A 179 0.89 -7.89 -1.75
CA VAL A 179 0.37 -8.22 -0.41
C VAL A 179 -1.10 -7.86 -0.27
N ARG A 180 -1.49 -6.68 -0.78
CA ARG A 180 -2.89 -6.26 -0.78
C ARG A 180 -3.76 -7.18 -1.64
N LYS A 181 -3.29 -7.58 -2.83
CA LYS A 181 -3.98 -8.52 -3.72
C LYS A 181 -4.19 -9.87 -3.04
N ASP A 182 -3.17 -10.39 -2.34
CA ASP A 182 -3.27 -11.65 -1.59
C ASP A 182 -4.36 -11.59 -0.50
N LEU A 183 -4.47 -10.45 0.21
CA LEU A 183 -5.54 -10.23 1.18
C LEU A 183 -6.93 -10.20 0.51
N ILE A 184 -7.05 -9.47 -0.60
CA ILE A 184 -8.29 -9.38 -1.38
C ILE A 184 -8.72 -10.77 -1.87
N ASP A 185 -7.79 -11.55 -2.40
CA ASP A 185 -8.08 -12.88 -2.93
C ASP A 185 -8.45 -13.88 -1.83
N SER A 186 -7.86 -13.74 -0.63
CA SER A 186 -8.29 -14.47 0.56
C SER A 186 -9.73 -14.16 0.95
N ASP A 187 -10.10 -12.87 0.97
CA ASP A 187 -11.47 -12.43 1.27
C ASP A 187 -12.46 -12.89 0.19
N LYS A 188 -12.07 -12.83 -1.09
CA LYS A 188 -12.87 -13.35 -2.21
C LYS A 188 -13.21 -14.82 -2.00
N LYS A 189 -12.21 -15.66 -1.74
CA LYS A 189 -12.39 -17.11 -1.49
C LYS A 189 -13.35 -17.39 -0.34
N MET A 190 -13.32 -16.58 0.71
CA MET A 190 -14.23 -16.71 1.85
C MET A 190 -15.70 -16.50 1.44
N ILE A 191 -15.96 -15.46 0.66
CA ILE A 191 -17.29 -15.13 0.15
C ILE A 191 -17.75 -16.17 -0.88
N GLU A 192 -16.88 -16.56 -1.81
CA GLU A 192 -17.17 -17.60 -2.80
C GLU A 192 -17.56 -18.91 -2.13
N LYS A 193 -16.84 -19.34 -1.09
CA LYS A 193 -17.18 -20.54 -0.32
C LYS A 193 -18.58 -20.45 0.28
N ALA A 194 -18.94 -19.29 0.84
CA ALA A 194 -20.25 -19.07 1.42
C ALA A 194 -21.36 -19.11 0.35
N MET A 195 -21.16 -18.41 -0.77
CA MET A 195 -22.13 -18.37 -1.87
C MET A 195 -22.30 -19.75 -2.52
N ASN A 196 -21.21 -20.46 -2.78
CA ASN A 196 -21.25 -21.82 -3.33
C ASN A 196 -21.93 -22.81 -2.39
N GLN A 197 -21.77 -22.66 -1.08
CA GLN A 197 -22.48 -23.48 -0.11
C GLN A 197 -23.99 -23.23 -0.15
N LEU A 198 -24.42 -21.97 -0.27
CA LEU A 198 -25.83 -21.61 -0.43
C LEU A 198 -26.40 -22.13 -1.76
N ILE A 199 -25.68 -21.96 -2.86
CA ILE A 199 -26.06 -22.48 -4.18
C ILE A 199 -26.23 -24.00 -4.12
N ARG A 200 -25.29 -24.72 -3.49
CA ARG A 200 -25.40 -26.16 -3.28
C ARG A 200 -26.67 -26.54 -2.53
N TRP A 201 -26.99 -25.85 -1.44
CA TRP A 201 -28.21 -26.10 -0.68
C TRP A 201 -29.48 -25.89 -1.50
N ILE A 202 -29.52 -24.81 -2.29
CA ILE A 202 -30.64 -24.55 -3.20
C ILE A 202 -30.73 -25.65 -4.26
N TYR A 203 -29.60 -26.07 -4.80
CA TYR A 203 -29.55 -27.08 -5.86
C TYR A 203 -30.04 -28.44 -5.37
N GLU A 204 -29.47 -28.96 -4.27
CA GLU A 204 -29.81 -30.27 -3.69
C GLU A 204 -31.29 -30.40 -3.31
N ILE A 205 -31.94 -29.29 -2.95
CA ILE A 205 -33.36 -29.29 -2.57
C ILE A 205 -34.29 -29.29 -3.79
N ASN A 206 -33.88 -28.70 -4.91
CA ASN A 206 -34.75 -28.49 -6.08
C ASN A 206 -34.47 -29.45 -7.23
N PHE A 207 -33.24 -29.95 -7.37
CA PHE A 207 -32.81 -30.72 -8.53
C PHE A 207 -32.27 -32.08 -8.08
N PRO A 208 -32.82 -33.20 -8.60
CA PRO A 208 -32.34 -34.53 -8.25
C PRO A 208 -30.99 -34.87 -8.92
N ASP A 209 -30.71 -34.31 -10.09
CA ASP A 209 -29.51 -34.57 -10.89
C ASP A 209 -29.12 -33.35 -11.76
N GLY A 210 -27.83 -33.24 -12.08
CA GLY A 210 -27.26 -32.29 -13.04
C GLY A 210 -25.97 -31.63 -12.54
N GLU A 211 -25.44 -30.67 -13.32
CA GLU A 211 -24.21 -29.95 -12.96
C GLU A 211 -24.51 -28.80 -11.98
N LEU A 212 -23.76 -28.76 -10.87
CA LEU A 212 -23.87 -27.73 -9.86
C LEU A 212 -23.21 -26.42 -10.37
N PRO A 213 -23.95 -25.31 -10.48
CA PRO A 213 -23.35 -24.03 -10.83
C PRO A 213 -22.36 -23.57 -9.74
N VAL A 214 -21.27 -22.94 -10.18
CA VAL A 214 -20.23 -22.40 -9.31
C VAL A 214 -20.19 -20.88 -9.44
N PHE A 215 -20.28 -20.20 -8.30
CA PHE A 215 -20.05 -18.77 -8.18
C PHE A 215 -18.55 -18.51 -8.00
N SER A 216 -18.00 -17.64 -8.84
CA SER A 216 -16.64 -17.13 -8.73
C SER A 216 -16.62 -15.61 -8.91
N MET A 217 -15.66 -14.96 -8.27
CA MET A 217 -15.36 -13.54 -8.41
C MET A 217 -14.00 -13.40 -9.09
N TYR A 218 -13.98 -12.66 -10.18
CA TYR A 218 -12.79 -12.41 -10.97
C TYR A 218 -12.64 -10.91 -11.24
N GLU A 219 -11.43 -10.50 -11.60
CA GLU A 219 -11.12 -9.16 -12.09
C GLU A 219 -10.98 -9.23 -13.60
N GLU A 220 -11.61 -8.31 -14.34
CA GLU A 220 -11.60 -8.35 -15.82
C GLU A 220 -10.18 -8.23 -16.38
N GLU A 221 -9.30 -7.45 -15.75
CA GLU A 221 -7.91 -7.26 -16.19
C GLU A 221 -7.01 -8.51 -15.98
N ASP A 222 -7.31 -9.35 -14.98
CA ASP A 222 -6.51 -10.55 -14.64
C ASP A 222 -6.68 -11.69 -15.66
N ILE A 223 -7.78 -11.70 -16.40
CA ILE A 223 -8.11 -12.81 -17.31
C ILE A 223 -7.44 -12.62 -18.68
N ASP A 224 -7.23 -11.39 -19.15
CA ASP A 224 -6.77 -11.18 -20.53
C ASP A 224 -5.25 -11.09 -20.69
N LYS A 225 -4.54 -10.40 -19.78
CA LYS A 225 -3.11 -10.13 -20.00
C LYS A 225 -2.22 -11.34 -19.67
N ASP A 226 -2.34 -11.90 -18.47
CA ASP A 226 -1.51 -13.03 -18.03
C ASP A 226 -1.79 -14.30 -18.85
N LEU A 227 -3.05 -14.49 -19.24
CA LEU A 227 -3.49 -15.61 -20.08
C LEU A 227 -2.95 -15.47 -21.51
N ALA A 228 -3.01 -14.27 -22.09
CA ALA A 228 -2.41 -13.98 -23.39
C ALA A 228 -0.88 -14.15 -23.36
N GLU A 229 -0.20 -13.63 -22.34
CA GLU A 229 1.27 -13.78 -22.21
C GLU A 229 1.69 -15.24 -22.01
N ARG A 230 0.92 -16.03 -21.25
CA ARG A 230 1.15 -17.48 -21.12
C ARG A 230 0.97 -18.17 -22.47
N ASP A 231 -0.12 -17.87 -23.16
CA ASP A 231 -0.46 -18.54 -24.42
C ASP A 231 0.48 -18.15 -25.54
N GLU A 232 1.04 -16.93 -25.53
CA GLU A 232 2.15 -16.52 -26.40
C GLU A 232 3.39 -17.40 -26.15
N LYS A 233 3.83 -17.52 -24.90
CA LYS A 233 4.99 -18.36 -24.53
C LYS A 233 4.75 -19.83 -24.88
N LEU A 234 3.56 -20.33 -24.59
CA LEU A 234 3.18 -21.71 -24.85
C LEU A 234 3.05 -21.99 -26.35
N ALA A 235 2.50 -21.06 -27.12
CA ALA A 235 2.47 -21.14 -28.58
C ALA A 235 3.88 -21.19 -29.17
N ASN A 236 4.80 -20.35 -28.69
CA ASN A 236 6.20 -20.36 -29.12
C ASN A 236 6.89 -21.72 -28.83
N ILE A 237 6.71 -22.28 -27.63
CA ILE A 237 7.28 -23.58 -27.25
C ILE A 237 6.66 -24.73 -28.04
N LEU A 238 5.34 -24.72 -28.23
CA LEU A 238 4.64 -25.73 -29.01
C LEU A 238 5.07 -25.67 -30.47
N GLN A 239 5.26 -24.49 -31.04
CA GLN A 239 5.72 -24.31 -32.42
C GLN A 239 7.12 -24.90 -32.63
N LEU A 240 8.04 -24.72 -31.68
CA LEU A 240 9.36 -25.37 -31.69
C LEU A 240 9.27 -26.90 -31.64
N SER A 241 8.19 -27.44 -31.07
CA SER A 241 7.89 -28.88 -30.99
C SER A 241 6.97 -29.38 -32.13
N GLY A 242 6.64 -28.52 -33.11
CA GLY A 242 5.75 -28.86 -34.23
C GLY A 242 4.26 -28.98 -33.87
N LEU A 243 3.85 -28.47 -32.70
CA LEU A 243 2.48 -28.47 -32.19
C LEU A 243 1.88 -27.05 -32.25
N LYS A 244 0.55 -26.96 -32.27
CA LYS A 244 -0.18 -25.68 -32.21
C LYS A 244 -1.39 -25.76 -31.31
N LEU A 245 -1.74 -24.64 -30.67
CA LEU A 245 -3.00 -24.50 -29.95
C LEU A 245 -4.18 -24.61 -30.93
N SER A 246 -5.23 -25.30 -30.50
CA SER A 246 -6.42 -25.55 -31.34
C SER A 246 -7.46 -24.44 -31.19
N LYS A 247 -8.30 -24.23 -32.20
CA LYS A 247 -9.47 -23.32 -32.12
C LYS A 247 -10.33 -23.63 -30.89
N ARG A 248 -10.62 -24.92 -30.65
CA ARG A 248 -11.40 -25.42 -29.50
C ARG A 248 -10.80 -25.05 -28.14
N TYR A 249 -9.48 -24.91 -28.06
CA TYR A 249 -8.83 -24.45 -26.83
C TYR A 249 -9.21 -23.00 -26.53
N PHE A 250 -9.07 -22.11 -27.52
CA PHE A 250 -9.43 -20.69 -27.36
C PHE A 250 -10.92 -20.49 -27.07
N GLN A 251 -11.81 -21.25 -27.71
CA GLN A 251 -13.26 -21.21 -27.41
C GLN A 251 -13.58 -21.59 -25.96
N LYS A 252 -12.90 -22.62 -25.42
CA LYS A 252 -13.10 -23.07 -24.04
C LYS A 252 -12.49 -22.10 -23.01
N VAL A 253 -11.33 -21.54 -23.33
CA VAL A 253 -10.50 -20.80 -22.38
C VAL A 253 -10.86 -19.30 -22.36
N TYR A 254 -11.19 -18.72 -23.52
CA TYR A 254 -11.53 -17.31 -23.68
C TYR A 254 -13.03 -17.09 -23.96
N GLY A 255 -13.83 -18.15 -24.09
CA GLY A 255 -15.26 -18.03 -24.37
C GLY A 255 -15.58 -17.51 -25.78
N LEU A 256 -14.60 -17.53 -26.69
CA LEU A 256 -14.78 -17.06 -28.07
C LEU A 256 -15.72 -17.98 -28.86
N GLU A 257 -16.54 -17.39 -29.71
CA GLU A 257 -17.44 -18.07 -30.63
C GLU A 257 -16.77 -18.32 -31.99
N ASP A 258 -17.39 -19.12 -32.86
CA ASP A 258 -16.81 -19.43 -34.16
C ASP A 258 -16.63 -18.18 -35.05
N GLU A 259 -17.46 -17.16 -34.85
CA GLU A 259 -17.47 -15.87 -35.55
C GLU A 259 -16.31 -14.94 -35.17
N ASP A 260 -15.67 -15.17 -34.01
CA ASP A 260 -14.54 -14.36 -33.53
C ASP A 260 -13.21 -14.70 -34.22
N PHE A 261 -13.19 -15.70 -35.10
CA PHE A 261 -11.98 -16.16 -35.78
C PHE A 261 -12.02 -15.88 -37.29
N GLU A 262 -11.21 -14.93 -37.74
CA GLU A 262 -10.94 -14.73 -39.17
C GLU A 262 -9.66 -15.47 -39.58
N GLN A 263 -9.75 -16.35 -40.58
CA GLN A 263 -8.57 -16.97 -41.17
C GLN A 263 -7.87 -15.97 -42.08
N THR A 264 -6.68 -15.52 -41.68
CA THR A 264 -5.78 -14.82 -42.60
C THR A 264 -5.19 -15.85 -43.58
N PRO A 265 -5.15 -15.57 -44.89
CA PRO A 265 -4.50 -16.47 -45.84
C PRO A 265 -3.03 -16.64 -45.44
N SER A 266 -2.59 -17.89 -45.29
CA SER A 266 -1.18 -18.19 -44.99
C SER A 266 -0.32 -17.68 -46.13
N ALA A 267 0.53 -16.68 -45.85
CA ALA A 267 1.58 -16.28 -46.76
C ALA A 267 2.64 -17.39 -46.80
N GLU A 268 2.52 -18.28 -47.79
CA GLU A 268 3.66 -19.05 -48.28
C GLU A 268 4.63 -18.08 -48.96
N GLY A 269 5.77 -17.78 -48.34
CA GLY A 269 6.90 -17.19 -49.06
C GLY A 269 7.77 -16.21 -48.28
N THR A 270 9.02 -16.65 -48.09
CA THR A 270 10.24 -15.85 -47.88
C THR A 270 10.45 -15.27 -46.48
N GLN A 271 11.33 -15.92 -45.72
CA GLN A 271 12.10 -15.27 -44.65
C GLN A 271 12.93 -14.15 -45.28
N GLN A 272 12.40 -12.93 -45.23
CA GLN A 272 13.17 -11.73 -45.40
C GLN A 272 13.26 -11.12 -44.01
N PHE A 273 14.41 -11.29 -43.35
CA PHE A 273 14.74 -10.50 -42.17
C PHE A 273 14.72 -9.05 -42.64
N SER A 274 13.69 -8.32 -42.23
CA SER A 274 13.49 -6.91 -42.49
C SER A 274 13.16 -6.27 -41.16
N GLU A 275 13.99 -5.29 -40.85
CA GLU A 275 13.96 -4.38 -39.74
C GLU A 275 12.54 -3.94 -39.36
N SER A 276 12.30 -3.86 -38.05
CA SER A 276 11.04 -3.65 -37.33
C SER A 276 10.00 -2.75 -38.02
N PRO A 277 8.74 -3.20 -38.20
CA PRO A 277 7.63 -2.30 -38.48
C PRO A 277 7.23 -1.56 -37.19
N GLN A 278 7.23 -0.23 -37.27
CA GLN A 278 6.77 0.70 -36.25
C GLN A 278 5.40 0.29 -35.66
N LYS A 279 5.31 0.23 -34.33
CA LYS A 279 4.04 0.08 -33.60
C LYS A 279 3.14 1.31 -33.86
N PRO A 280 1.82 1.12 -34.01
CA PRO A 280 0.88 2.23 -34.11
C PRO A 280 0.87 3.06 -32.81
N ALA A 281 0.81 4.37 -32.99
CA ALA A 281 0.90 5.37 -31.94
C ALA A 281 -0.28 5.31 -30.96
N PHE A 282 0.00 4.91 -29.72
CA PHE A 282 -0.72 5.42 -28.56
C PHE A 282 -0.08 6.77 -28.17
N PRO A 283 -0.85 7.76 -27.66
CA PRO A 283 -0.28 9.06 -27.31
C PRO A 283 0.80 8.86 -26.23
N ALA A 284 2.06 9.08 -26.62
CA ALA A 284 3.20 9.02 -25.73
C ALA A 284 3.06 10.11 -24.65
N PHE A 285 3.25 9.72 -23.39
CA PHE A 285 3.47 10.68 -22.32
C PHE A 285 4.74 11.50 -22.68
N PRO A 286 4.72 12.84 -22.53
CA PRO A 286 5.81 13.72 -22.97
C PRO A 286 7.16 13.38 -22.32
N ASP A 287 7.16 12.69 -21.18
CA ASP A 287 8.36 12.32 -20.44
C ASP A 287 9.09 11.10 -21.07
N GLN A 288 8.40 10.27 -21.85
CA GLN A 288 9.01 9.09 -22.49
C GLN A 288 9.77 9.47 -23.77
N GLN A 289 9.26 10.43 -24.55
CA GLN A 289 9.95 10.94 -25.73
C GLN A 289 11.27 11.63 -25.39
N ALA A 290 11.33 12.36 -24.27
CA ALA A 290 12.56 13.00 -23.81
C ALA A 290 13.65 11.99 -23.42
N ILE A 291 13.27 10.80 -22.93
CA ILE A 291 14.18 9.72 -22.55
C ILE A 291 14.65 8.96 -23.79
N ASP A 292 13.75 8.71 -24.74
CA ASP A 292 14.07 8.00 -25.98
C ASP A 292 14.95 8.88 -26.91
N ASP A 293 14.66 10.18 -27.01
CA ASP A 293 15.49 11.15 -27.76
C ASP A 293 16.89 11.35 -27.11
N ALA A 294 16.99 11.25 -25.78
CA ALA A 294 18.26 11.30 -25.07
C ALA A 294 19.10 10.03 -25.28
N GLY A 295 18.46 8.86 -25.43
CA GLY A 295 19.12 7.59 -25.74
C GLY A 295 19.66 7.51 -27.17
N GLU A 296 18.97 8.13 -28.14
CA GLU A 296 19.39 8.14 -29.55
C GLU A 296 20.47 9.20 -29.87
N SER A 297 20.58 10.25 -29.05
CA SER A 297 21.51 11.38 -29.28
C SER A 297 22.89 11.21 -28.64
N LEU A 298 23.11 10.15 -27.86
CA LEU A 298 24.38 9.90 -27.17
C LEU A 298 25.11 8.69 -27.78
N SER A 299 26.22 8.96 -28.46
CA SER A 299 27.03 7.87 -29.02
C SER A 299 27.73 7.09 -27.90
N ALA A 300 27.81 5.76 -28.04
CA ALA A 300 28.51 4.89 -27.09
C ALA A 300 29.98 5.29 -26.88
N GLU A 301 30.62 5.92 -27.87
CA GLU A 301 31.99 6.43 -27.80
C GLU A 301 32.11 7.69 -26.93
N GLU A 302 31.13 8.58 -26.94
CA GLU A 302 31.11 9.79 -26.09
C GLU A 302 30.84 9.45 -24.63
N LEU A 303 29.92 8.50 -24.38
CA LEU A 303 29.64 7.97 -23.05
C LEU A 303 30.84 7.25 -22.44
N GLN A 304 31.56 6.44 -23.23
CA GLN A 304 32.78 5.76 -22.77
C GLN A 304 33.90 6.73 -22.39
N LYS A 305 34.05 7.84 -23.14
CA LYS A 305 35.06 8.86 -22.89
C LYS A 305 34.76 9.71 -21.65
N GLN A 306 33.47 9.95 -21.36
CA GLN A 306 33.03 10.58 -20.11
C GLN A 306 33.14 9.61 -18.92
N MET A 307 32.86 8.32 -19.14
CA MET A 307 33.03 7.25 -18.15
C MET A 307 34.50 7.13 -17.70
N GLU A 308 35.45 7.12 -18.62
CA GLU A 308 36.88 7.02 -18.29
C GLU A 308 37.40 8.24 -17.52
N GLY A 309 36.89 9.45 -17.77
CA GLY A 309 37.33 10.65 -17.06
C GLY A 309 36.90 10.70 -15.60
N VAL A 310 35.69 10.21 -15.31
CA VAL A 310 35.06 10.29 -13.97
C VAL A 310 35.34 9.03 -13.14
N LEU A 311 35.36 7.85 -13.76
CA LEU A 311 35.52 6.59 -13.04
C LEU A 311 36.98 6.21 -12.81
N LYS A 312 37.93 6.65 -13.64
CA LYS A 312 39.33 6.19 -13.52
C LYS A 312 39.97 6.51 -12.17
N PRO A 313 39.79 7.70 -11.56
CA PRO A 313 40.31 7.97 -10.21
C PRO A 313 39.66 7.08 -9.13
N ILE A 314 38.36 6.78 -9.28
CA ILE A 314 37.58 5.97 -8.32
C ILE A 314 37.95 4.48 -8.44
N VAL A 315 38.12 3.99 -9.67
CA VAL A 315 38.56 2.61 -9.94
C VAL A 315 40.00 2.39 -9.47
N ASP A 316 40.89 3.37 -9.68
CA ASP A 316 42.28 3.30 -9.18
C ASP A 316 42.31 3.31 -7.63
N LEU A 317 41.43 4.06 -6.98
CA LEU A 317 41.25 4.07 -5.52
C LEU A 317 40.76 2.72 -4.97
N ILE A 318 39.79 2.09 -5.64
CA ILE A 318 39.25 0.78 -5.27
C ILE A 318 40.27 -0.33 -5.50
N GLN A 319 41.10 -0.24 -6.54
CA GLN A 319 42.15 -1.24 -6.82
C GLN A 319 43.35 -1.15 -5.87
N GLN A 320 43.58 0.02 -5.25
CA GLN A 320 44.71 0.25 -4.34
C GLN A 320 44.33 0.20 -2.85
N GLY A 321 43.04 0.10 -2.50
CA GLY A 321 42.55 0.03 -1.13
C GLY A 321 42.24 -1.40 -0.71
N ASP A 322 42.75 -1.83 0.44
CA ASP A 322 42.54 -3.20 0.96
C ASP A 322 41.27 -3.32 1.82
N SER A 323 40.64 -2.21 2.22
CA SER A 323 39.43 -2.20 3.05
C SER A 323 38.46 -1.07 2.71
N TYR A 324 37.17 -1.33 2.93
CA TYR A 324 36.07 -0.38 2.68
C TYR A 324 36.23 0.96 3.40
N GLU A 325 36.72 0.92 4.64
CA GLU A 325 36.92 2.09 5.50
C GLU A 325 38.06 2.97 4.96
N GLU A 326 39.15 2.36 4.47
CA GLU A 326 40.29 3.08 3.90
C GLU A 326 39.96 3.70 2.53
N ILE A 327 39.13 3.03 1.73
CA ILE A 327 38.64 3.57 0.44
C ILE A 327 37.78 4.81 0.70
N MET A 328 36.91 4.79 1.72
CA MET A 328 36.07 5.95 2.04
C MET A 328 36.88 7.12 2.59
N GLU A 329 37.86 6.86 3.45
CA GLU A 329 38.70 7.93 4.01
C GLU A 329 39.51 8.63 2.92
N ARG A 330 40.09 7.87 1.97
CA ARG A 330 40.83 8.44 0.83
C ARG A 330 39.93 9.11 -0.22
N LEU A 331 38.69 8.65 -0.39
CA LEU A 331 37.73 9.28 -1.29
C LEU A 331 37.40 10.71 -0.83
N VAL A 332 37.28 10.90 0.49
CA VAL A 332 37.04 12.22 1.12
C VAL A 332 38.29 13.11 1.02
N GLU A 333 39.49 12.56 1.18
CA GLU A 333 40.75 13.32 1.00
C GLU A 333 41.01 13.75 -0.45
N THR A 334 40.58 12.95 -1.43
CA THR A 334 40.83 13.22 -2.86
C THR A 334 39.89 14.29 -3.43
N PHE A 335 38.73 14.50 -2.81
CA PHE A 335 37.72 15.48 -3.23
C PHE A 335 37.27 16.39 -2.07
N PRO A 336 38.16 17.23 -1.52
CA PRO A 336 37.90 17.99 -0.30
C PRO A 336 36.86 19.12 -0.42
N ASP A 337 36.46 19.51 -1.64
CA ASP A 337 35.50 20.59 -1.91
C ASP A 337 34.13 20.10 -2.46
N VAL A 338 33.85 18.80 -2.43
CA VAL A 338 32.62 18.25 -3.02
C VAL A 338 31.60 17.97 -1.90
N ASP A 339 30.49 18.72 -1.92
CA ASP A 339 29.33 18.50 -1.06
C ASP A 339 28.87 17.03 -1.18
N ALA A 340 28.57 16.37 -0.06
CA ALA A 340 28.17 14.95 -0.05
C ALA A 340 27.00 14.66 -1.00
N SER A 341 26.12 15.64 -1.19
CA SER A 341 25.01 15.59 -2.15
C SER A 341 25.46 15.54 -3.62
N GLN A 342 26.57 16.18 -3.96
CA GLN A 342 27.14 16.15 -5.31
C GLN A 342 27.85 14.83 -5.59
N VAL A 343 28.54 14.25 -4.60
CA VAL A 343 29.13 12.90 -4.71
C VAL A 343 28.03 11.85 -4.92
N GLU A 344 26.92 11.96 -4.17
CA GLU A 344 25.76 11.08 -4.31
C GLU A 344 25.12 11.20 -5.71
N GLN A 345 24.92 12.43 -6.20
CA GLN A 345 24.42 12.66 -7.57
C GLN A 345 25.38 12.13 -8.64
N MET A 346 26.68 12.23 -8.42
CA MET A 346 27.68 11.75 -9.37
C MET A 346 27.71 10.21 -9.40
N LEU A 347 27.59 9.54 -8.25
CA LEU A 347 27.46 8.09 -8.15
C LEU A 347 26.14 7.59 -8.76
N GLN A 348 25.03 8.27 -8.53
CA GLN A 348 23.74 7.93 -9.15
C GLN A 348 23.82 8.04 -10.68
N ARG A 349 24.44 9.10 -11.20
CA ARG A 349 24.69 9.24 -12.65
C ARG A 349 25.64 8.17 -13.18
N ALA A 350 26.67 7.80 -12.42
CA ALA A 350 27.61 6.76 -12.83
C ALA A 350 26.93 5.37 -12.89
N ILE A 351 26.10 5.03 -11.90
CA ILE A 351 25.31 3.78 -11.88
C ILE A 351 24.32 3.76 -13.05
N PHE A 352 23.61 4.88 -13.27
CA PHE A 352 22.67 5.00 -14.39
C PHE A 352 23.36 4.80 -15.75
N VAL A 353 24.55 5.40 -15.94
CA VAL A 353 25.33 5.27 -17.18
C VAL A 353 25.87 3.84 -17.36
N THR A 354 26.34 3.18 -16.30
CA THR A 354 26.80 1.78 -16.39
C THR A 354 25.65 0.81 -16.65
N GLU A 355 24.47 1.03 -16.08
CA GLU A 355 23.26 0.26 -16.41
C GLU A 355 22.86 0.43 -17.88
N LEU A 356 22.89 1.67 -18.40
CA LEU A 356 22.57 1.96 -19.81
C LEU A 356 23.59 1.31 -20.76
N TRP A 357 24.89 1.42 -20.44
CA TRP A 357 25.97 0.82 -21.23
C TRP A 357 25.92 -0.73 -21.17
N GLY A 358 25.58 -1.29 -20.01
CA GLY A 358 25.33 -2.72 -19.84
C GLY A 358 24.16 -3.20 -20.71
N MET A 359 23.06 -2.46 -20.75
CA MET A 359 21.91 -2.77 -21.60
C MET A 359 22.24 -2.68 -23.11
N LEU A 360 23.04 -1.69 -23.52
CA LEU A 360 23.45 -1.50 -24.91
C LEU A 360 24.41 -2.59 -25.40
N ASN A 361 25.32 -3.06 -24.55
CA ASN A 361 26.27 -4.12 -24.91
C ASN A 361 25.73 -5.54 -24.73
N ALA A 362 24.79 -5.78 -23.82
CA ALA A 362 24.12 -7.07 -23.68
C ALA A 362 23.26 -7.47 -24.90
N ARG A 363 22.98 -6.52 -25.81
CA ARG A 363 22.29 -6.76 -27.09
C ARG A 363 23.22 -7.21 -28.23
N LYS A 364 24.53 -7.29 -28.00
CA LYS A 364 25.53 -7.62 -29.03
C LYS A 364 26.13 -9.03 -28.95
N ASP A 365 25.68 -9.87 -28.03
CA ASP A 365 26.07 -11.29 -27.93
C ASP A 365 24.92 -12.24 -28.28
#